data_AF-A0A0Q5V7J5-F1
#
_entry.id   AF-A0A0Q5V7J5-F1
#
_cell.length_a   1.000
_cell.length_b   1.000
_cell.length_c   1.000
_cell.angle_alpha   90.00
_cell.angle_beta   90.00
_cell.angle_gamma   90.00
#
_symmetry.space_group_name_H-M   'P 1'
#
loop_
_entity.id
_entity.type
_entity.pdbx_description
1 polymer ?
#
loop_
_entity_poly.entity_id
_entity_poly.type
_entity_poly.pdbx_seq_one_letter_code
_entity_poly.pdbx_strand_id
1 'polypeptide(L)'
;MTIVLFTMEKKRADSPDRVAFSYANEEGVSYDQKLASVQRVDPDDLDEFCVTEAEVAEHRVAITIDQLIDGDFAGGKMALAKATAAECGVSHRVALGVLERYTGTTIGQHYWTFAKGPRGVQRYVLIPKHIDEAEEE
;
A
#
# COMPACT_ATOMS: atom_id res chain seq x y z
N MET A 1 16.43 11.48 13.63
CA MET A 1 15.20 11.63 14.44
C MET A 1 14.35 10.39 14.27
N THR A 2 13.82 9.83 15.35
CA THR A 2 12.96 8.65 15.32
C THR A 2 11.58 9.01 15.88
N ILE A 3 10.53 8.48 15.27
CA ILE A 3 9.13 8.74 15.65
C ILE A 3 8.48 7.42 16.08
N VAL A 4 7.68 7.47 17.14
CA VAL A 4 6.92 6.34 17.67
C VAL A 4 5.44 6.72 17.67
N LEU A 5 4.62 5.94 16.97
CA LEU A 5 3.17 6.07 16.94
C LEU A 5 2.55 5.01 17.84
N PHE A 6 1.69 5.42 18.76
CA PHE A 6 0.85 4.54 19.56
C PHE A 6 -0.58 4.60 19.03
N THR A 7 -1.16 3.42 18.77
CA THR A 7 -2.56 3.25 18.35
C THR A 7 -3.32 2.48 19.41
N MET A 8 -4.50 2.96 19.81
CA MET A 8 -5.32 2.26 20.79
C MET A 8 -6.20 1.19 20.14
N GLU A 9 -5.84 -0.08 20.31
CA GLU A 9 -6.66 -1.20 19.81
C GLU A 9 -7.89 -1.52 20.67
N LYS A 10 -7.84 -1.23 21.97
CA LYS A 10 -8.93 -1.54 22.92
C LYS A 10 -9.21 -0.35 23.83
N LYS A 11 -10.36 0.29 23.66
CA LYS A 11 -10.86 1.38 24.53
C LYS A 11 -11.19 0.83 25.93
N ARG A 12 -10.27 1.01 26.88
CA ARG A 12 -10.45 0.68 28.31
C ARG A 12 -10.61 1.91 29.20
N ALA A 13 -10.29 3.08 28.67
CA ALA A 13 -10.47 4.39 29.28
C ALA A 13 -10.72 5.44 28.18
N ASP A 14 -11.05 6.67 28.59
CA ASP A 14 -11.13 7.82 27.69
C ASP A 14 -9.72 8.31 27.35
N SER A 15 -9.12 7.67 26.35
CA SER A 15 -7.78 7.99 25.86
C SER A 15 -7.83 8.27 24.36
N PRO A 16 -6.96 9.16 23.85
CA PRO A 16 -6.89 9.46 22.42
C PRO A 16 -6.58 8.20 21.60
N ASP A 17 -7.16 8.12 20.40
CA ASP A 17 -7.06 6.95 19.52
C ASP A 17 -5.65 6.76 18.94
N ARG A 18 -4.93 7.86 18.71
CA ARG A 18 -3.55 7.91 18.23
C ARG A 18 -2.77 8.96 19.01
N VAL A 19 -1.53 8.64 19.39
CA VAL A 19 -0.56 9.63 19.91
C VAL A 19 0.81 9.33 19.34
N ALA A 20 1.57 10.36 19.03
CA ALA A 20 2.92 10.20 18.52
C ALA A 20 3.96 11.01 19.27
N PHE A 21 5.17 10.48 19.31
CA PHE A 21 6.32 11.07 19.98
C PHE A 21 7.55 10.97 19.08
N SER A 22 8.36 12.01 19.05
CA SER A 22 9.68 12.02 18.41
C SER A 22 10.79 12.11 19.47
N TYR A 23 11.96 11.58 19.13
CA TYR A 23 13.16 11.75 19.94
C TYR A 23 14.43 11.78 19.08
N ALA A 24 15.50 12.36 19.61
CA ALA A 24 16.82 12.38 19.01
C ALA A 24 17.45 10.98 19.07
N ASN A 25 17.84 10.45 17.92
CA ASN A 25 18.46 9.12 17.82
C ASN A 25 19.76 9.18 17.02
N GLU A 26 20.61 10.15 17.36
CA GLU A 26 21.94 10.31 16.76
C GLU A 26 22.97 9.46 17.52
N GLU A 27 24.04 9.06 16.83
CA GLU A 27 25.17 8.36 17.46
C GLU A 27 25.89 9.30 18.44
N GLY A 28 26.14 8.83 19.66
CA GLY A 28 26.81 9.60 20.71
C GLY A 28 25.90 10.35 21.69
N VAL A 29 24.58 10.32 21.50
CA VAL A 29 23.62 10.92 22.46
C VAL A 29 23.41 10.01 23.66
N SER A 30 23.57 10.56 24.88
CA SER A 30 23.35 9.81 26.11
C SER A 30 21.87 9.46 26.32
N TYR A 31 21.58 8.43 27.13
CA TYR A 31 20.20 8.04 27.41
C TYR A 31 19.36 9.19 27.98
N ASP A 32 19.92 9.96 28.91
CA ASP A 32 19.23 11.10 29.53
C ASP A 32 18.93 12.20 28.50
N GLN A 33 19.84 12.43 27.55
CA GLN A 33 19.63 13.38 26.46
C GLN A 33 18.55 12.87 25.48
N LYS A 34 18.51 11.57 25.18
CA LYS A 34 17.43 10.99 24.37
C LYS A 34 16.08 11.17 25.07
N LEU A 35 16.01 10.91 26.37
CA LEU A 35 14.78 11.08 27.15
C LEU A 35 14.34 12.55 27.22
N ALA A 36 15.29 13.47 27.40
CA ALA A 36 15.03 14.92 27.40
C ALA A 36 14.59 15.44 26.02
N SER A 37 14.99 14.77 24.94
CA SER A 37 14.61 15.13 23.57
C SER A 37 13.21 14.67 23.16
N VAL A 38 12.49 13.94 24.03
CA VAL A 38 11.14 13.45 23.70
C VAL A 38 10.21 14.64 23.51
N GLN A 39 9.63 14.74 22.31
CA GLN A 39 8.64 15.75 21.97
C GLN A 39 7.36 15.06 21.47
N ARG A 40 6.21 15.66 21.78
CA ARG A 40 4.93 15.20 21.23
C ARG A 40 4.81 15.72 19.79
N VAL A 41 4.41 14.84 18.89
CA VAL A 41 4.15 15.16 17.48
C VAL A 41 2.66 14.96 17.23
N ASP A 42 2.08 15.79 16.37
CA ASP A 42 0.72 15.57 15.92
C ASP A 42 0.67 14.28 15.07
N PRO A 43 -0.12 13.27 15.44
CA PRO A 43 -0.24 12.05 14.64
C PRO A 43 -0.80 12.29 13.23
N ASP A 44 -1.52 13.39 13.00
CA ASP A 44 -2.08 13.71 11.68
C ASP A 44 -0.99 14.29 10.74
N ASP A 45 0.06 14.93 11.30
CA ASP A 45 1.23 15.40 10.55
C ASP A 45 2.18 14.24 10.17
N LEU A 46 1.95 13.02 10.66
CA LEU A 46 2.81 11.84 10.39
C LEU A 46 2.42 11.06 9.15
N ASP A 47 1.18 11.21 8.68
CA ASP A 47 0.71 10.53 7.49
C ASP A 47 1.48 11.01 6.23
N GLU A 48 2.14 12.18 6.29
CA GLU A 48 3.04 12.69 5.23
C GLU A 48 4.45 12.05 5.25
N PHE A 49 4.90 11.49 6.39
CA PHE A 49 6.28 10.99 6.57
C PHE A 49 6.40 9.48 6.71
N CYS A 50 5.28 8.77 6.93
CA CYS A 50 5.25 7.33 7.01
C CYS A 50 4.45 6.77 5.85
N VAL A 51 5.11 6.41 4.74
CA VAL A 51 4.59 5.32 3.90
C VAL A 51 4.55 4.11 4.82
N THR A 52 3.37 3.78 5.31
CA THR A 52 3.20 2.68 6.26
C THR A 52 3.74 1.40 5.60
N GLU A 53 4.29 0.47 6.38
CA GLU A 53 4.72 -0.83 5.82
C GLU A 53 3.60 -1.51 5.02
N ALA A 54 2.34 -1.22 5.38
CA ALA A 54 1.14 -1.62 4.67
C ALA A 54 1.05 -1.01 3.25
N GLU A 55 1.29 0.29 3.09
CA GLU A 55 1.30 0.97 1.79
C GLU A 55 2.49 0.53 0.92
N VAL A 56 3.67 0.32 1.51
CA VAL A 56 4.82 -0.25 0.79
C VAL A 56 4.51 -1.66 0.30
N ALA A 57 3.87 -2.49 1.16
CA ALA A 57 3.46 -3.84 0.79
C ALA A 57 2.37 -3.83 -0.30
N GLU A 58 1.41 -2.90 -0.23
CA GLU A 58 0.36 -2.76 -1.23
C GLU A 58 0.91 -2.32 -2.58
N HIS A 59 1.80 -1.33 -2.61
CA HIS A 59 2.45 -0.87 -3.84
C HIS A 59 3.26 -2.00 -4.49
N ARG A 60 3.99 -2.79 -3.68
CA ARG A 60 4.72 -3.97 -4.16
C ARG A 60 3.76 -5.00 -4.79
N VAL A 61 2.64 -5.28 -4.14
CA VAL A 61 1.61 -6.20 -4.67
C VAL A 61 1.03 -5.67 -5.98
N ALA A 62 0.75 -4.37 -6.08
CA ALA A 62 0.21 -3.76 -7.29
C ALA A 62 1.20 -3.85 -8.47
N ILE A 63 2.49 -3.58 -8.25
CA ILE A 63 3.53 -3.73 -9.28
C ILE A 63 3.64 -5.17 -9.76
N THR A 64 3.65 -6.14 -8.85
CA THR A 64 3.74 -7.56 -9.23
C THR A 64 2.52 -7.99 -10.05
N ILE A 65 1.31 -7.52 -9.70
CA ILE A 65 0.12 -7.79 -10.52
C ILE A 65 0.26 -7.19 -11.92
N ASP A 66 0.73 -5.94 -12.01
CA ASP A 66 0.97 -5.25 -13.28
C ASP A 66 1.93 -6.04 -14.18
N GLN A 67 3.07 -6.47 -13.64
CA GLN A 67 4.06 -7.29 -14.35
C GLN A 67 3.50 -8.64 -14.81
N LEU A 68 2.69 -9.30 -13.98
CA LEU A 68 2.07 -10.57 -14.36
C LEU A 68 1.05 -10.37 -15.49
N ILE A 69 0.25 -9.31 -15.45
CA ILE A 69 -0.71 -9.01 -16.52
C ILE A 69 0.02 -8.64 -17.81
N ASP A 70 1.07 -7.82 -17.74
CA ASP A 70 1.89 -7.43 -18.89
C ASP A 70 2.59 -8.64 -19.52
N GLY A 71 2.98 -9.63 -18.71
CA GLY A 71 3.52 -10.92 -19.15
C GLY A 71 2.49 -11.91 -19.74
N ASP A 72 1.29 -11.45 -20.11
CA ASP A 72 0.18 -12.26 -20.65
C ASP A 72 -0.20 -13.46 -19.75
N PHE A 73 -0.29 -13.22 -18.43
CA PHE A 73 -0.68 -14.27 -17.49
C PHE A 73 -2.08 -14.81 -17.81
N ALA A 74 -2.13 -16.04 -18.33
CA ALA A 74 -3.36 -16.69 -18.78
C ALA A 74 -4.23 -17.24 -17.64
N GLY A 75 -3.78 -17.16 -16.38
CA GLY A 75 -4.53 -17.64 -15.23
C GLY A 75 -5.65 -16.67 -14.84
N GLY A 76 -6.80 -17.21 -14.42
CA GLY A 76 -7.90 -16.40 -13.91
C GLY A 76 -7.58 -15.70 -12.59
N LYS A 77 -8.52 -14.87 -12.11
CA LYS A 77 -8.45 -14.11 -10.84
C LYS A 77 -7.75 -14.84 -9.68
N MET A 78 -8.16 -16.06 -9.37
CA MET A 78 -7.60 -16.84 -8.25
C MET A 78 -6.14 -17.27 -8.50
N ALA A 79 -5.78 -17.60 -9.74
CA ALA A 79 -4.42 -17.98 -10.09
C ALA A 79 -3.49 -16.77 -10.03
N LEU A 80 -3.96 -15.61 -10.50
CA LEU A 80 -3.21 -14.35 -10.48
C LEU A 80 -2.93 -13.89 -9.05
N ALA A 81 -3.96 -13.88 -8.19
CA ALA A 81 -3.80 -13.54 -6.78
C ALA A 81 -2.86 -14.52 -6.04
N LYS A 82 -2.90 -15.81 -6.38
CA LYS A 82 -2.00 -16.82 -5.80
C LYS A 82 -0.54 -16.63 -6.23
N ALA A 83 -0.30 -16.35 -7.51
CA ALA A 83 1.04 -16.08 -8.03
C ALA A 83 1.64 -14.83 -7.37
N THR A 84 0.86 -13.75 -7.33
CA THR A 84 1.24 -12.50 -6.67
C THR A 84 1.56 -12.70 -5.19
N ALA A 85 0.73 -13.47 -4.47
CA ALA A 85 0.95 -13.74 -3.05
C ALA A 85 2.25 -14.49 -2.79
N ALA A 86 2.59 -15.47 -3.63
CA ALA A 86 3.83 -16.22 -3.54
C ALA A 86 5.06 -15.34 -3.81
N GLU A 87 4.98 -14.42 -4.77
CA GLU A 87 6.07 -13.54 -5.16
C GLU A 87 6.31 -12.41 -4.16
N CYS A 88 5.24 -11.81 -3.63
CA CYS A 88 5.34 -10.71 -2.65
C CYS A 88 5.46 -11.18 -1.19
N GLY A 89 5.32 -12.49 -0.91
CA GLY A 89 5.32 -13.04 0.45
C GLY A 89 4.13 -12.60 1.30
N VAL A 90 2.98 -12.30 0.68
CA VAL A 90 1.77 -11.82 1.37
C VAL A 90 0.69 -12.90 1.42
N SER A 91 -0.34 -12.71 2.25
CA SER A 91 -1.48 -13.61 2.25
C SER A 91 -2.27 -13.51 0.93
N HIS A 92 -2.83 -14.64 0.48
CA HIS A 92 -3.69 -14.67 -0.71
C HIS A 92 -4.85 -13.67 -0.63
N ARG A 93 -5.41 -13.45 0.56
CA ARG A 93 -6.51 -12.50 0.79
C ARG A 93 -6.06 -11.05 0.55
N VAL A 94 -4.82 -10.70 0.92
CA VAL A 94 -4.26 -9.36 0.68
C VAL A 94 -4.05 -9.14 -0.81
N ALA A 95 -3.41 -10.08 -1.51
CA ALA A 95 -3.22 -10.00 -2.96
C ALA A 95 -4.55 -9.89 -3.72
N LEU A 96 -5.56 -10.66 -3.29
CA LEU A 96 -6.90 -10.60 -3.87
C LEU A 96 -7.59 -9.25 -3.63
N GLY A 97 -7.45 -8.69 -2.43
CA GLY A 97 -8.02 -7.39 -2.08
C GLY A 97 -7.43 -6.25 -2.92
N VAL A 98 -6.10 -6.23 -3.10
CA VAL A 98 -5.42 -5.26 -3.97
C VAL A 98 -5.86 -5.43 -5.42
N LEU A 99 -5.91 -6.68 -5.91
CA LEU A 99 -6.41 -6.99 -7.25
C LEU A 99 -7.81 -6.41 -7.46
N GLU A 100 -8.76 -6.69 -6.56
CA GLU A 100 -10.13 -6.21 -6.67
C GLU A 100 -10.25 -4.69 -6.55
N ARG A 101 -9.49 -4.07 -5.65
CA ARG A 101 -9.52 -2.63 -5.39
C ARG A 101 -9.19 -1.80 -6.62
N TYR A 102 -8.15 -2.19 -7.36
CA TYR A 102 -7.71 -1.48 -8.56
C TYR A 102 -8.29 -2.07 -9.85
N THR A 103 -9.27 -2.97 -9.75
CA THR A 103 -10.03 -3.49 -10.90
C THR A 103 -11.18 -2.56 -11.24
N GLY A 104 -11.24 -2.06 -12.47
CA GLY A 104 -12.39 -1.31 -12.95
C GLY A 104 -12.23 -0.82 -14.38
N THR A 105 -13.02 0.18 -14.77
CA THR A 105 -13.01 0.73 -16.15
C THR A 105 -12.61 2.21 -16.20
N THR A 106 -12.56 2.89 -15.05
CA THR A 106 -12.23 4.31 -14.96
C THR A 106 -10.72 4.52 -15.08
N ILE A 107 -10.30 5.20 -16.15
CA ILE A 107 -8.91 5.63 -16.37
C ILE A 107 -8.49 6.59 -15.25
N GLY A 108 -7.27 6.41 -14.72
CA GLY A 108 -6.72 7.21 -13.62
C GLY A 108 -7.08 6.72 -12.21
N GLN A 109 -8.10 5.88 -12.06
CA GLN A 109 -8.47 5.27 -10.76
C GLN A 109 -8.17 3.77 -10.70
N HIS A 110 -8.32 3.07 -11.82
CA HIS A 110 -8.07 1.64 -11.93
C HIS A 110 -6.85 1.39 -12.80
N TYR A 111 -6.12 0.32 -12.49
CA TYR A 111 -4.92 -0.07 -13.22
C TYR A 111 -5.20 -1.17 -14.24
N TRP A 112 -6.16 -2.04 -13.94
CA TRP A 112 -6.53 -3.15 -14.80
C TRP A 112 -8.04 -3.30 -14.87
N THR A 113 -8.49 -3.91 -15.96
CA THR A 113 -9.86 -4.38 -16.16
C THR A 113 -9.83 -5.88 -16.44
N PHE A 114 -11.00 -6.52 -16.49
CA PHE A 114 -11.08 -7.92 -16.90
C PHE A 114 -12.14 -8.15 -17.97
N ALA A 115 -11.86 -9.09 -18.86
CA ALA A 115 -12.82 -9.67 -19.76
C ALA A 115 -13.18 -11.08 -19.30
N LYS A 116 -14.45 -11.47 -19.47
CA LYS A 116 -14.88 -12.86 -19.24
C LYS A 116 -14.48 -13.71 -20.44
N GLY A 117 -13.56 -14.64 -20.22
CA GLY A 117 -13.12 -15.64 -21.18
C GLY A 117 -13.97 -16.93 -21.14
N PRO A 118 -13.53 -17.97 -21.87
CA PRO A 118 -14.21 -19.25 -21.94
C PRO A 118 -14.39 -19.85 -20.55
N ARG A 119 -15.59 -20.39 -20.26
CA ARG A 119 -15.93 -20.97 -18.94
C ARG A 119 -15.94 -19.97 -17.77
N GLY A 120 -16.08 -18.67 -18.05
CA GLY A 120 -16.21 -17.63 -17.01
C GLY A 120 -14.90 -17.21 -16.36
N VAL A 121 -13.76 -17.61 -16.93
CA VAL A 121 -12.44 -17.19 -16.46
C VAL A 121 -12.27 -15.68 -16.68
N GLN A 122 -11.97 -14.93 -15.62
CA GLN A 122 -11.65 -13.51 -15.74
C GLN A 122 -10.21 -13.36 -16.22
N ARG A 123 -10.03 -12.87 -17.45
CA ARG A 123 -8.72 -12.50 -18.00
C ARG A 123 -8.51 -11.02 -17.77
N TYR A 124 -7.43 -10.69 -17.06
CA TYR A 124 -7.09 -9.32 -16.73
C TYR A 124 -6.27 -8.68 -17.84
N VAL A 125 -6.47 -7.39 -18.06
CA VAL A 125 -5.72 -6.56 -19.03
C VAL A 125 -5.47 -5.19 -18.43
N LEU A 126 -4.31 -4.61 -18.72
CA LEU A 126 -3.96 -3.27 -18.25
C LEU A 126 -4.80 -2.21 -18.97
N ILE A 127 -5.20 -1.18 -18.23
CA ILE A 127 -5.85 -0.01 -18.81
C ILE A 127 -4.75 0.89 -19.39
N PRO A 128 -4.87 1.38 -20.63
CA PRO A 128 -3.91 2.32 -21.19
C PRO A 128 -3.78 3.54 -20.29
N LYS A 129 -2.56 3.82 -19.81
CA LYS A 129 -2.23 5.08 -19.17
C LYS A 129 -2.15 6.12 -20.28
N HIS A 130 -3.26 6.81 -20.58
CA HIS A 130 -3.22 7.89 -21.58
C HIS A 130 -2.32 9.01 -21.03
N ILE A 131 -1.10 9.08 -21.57
CA ILE A 131 -0.29 10.29 -21.60
C ILE A 131 -0.63 10.91 -22.94
N ASP A 132 -1.64 11.77 -22.97
CA ASP A 132 -1.71 12.79 -24.01
C ASP A 132 -1.33 14.11 -23.34
N GLU A 133 -0.07 14.48 -23.55
CA GLU A 133 0.36 15.88 -23.57
C GLU A 133 -0.55 16.58 -24.59
N ALA A 134 -1.57 17.28 -24.11
CA ALA A 134 -2.27 18.25 -24.93
C ALA A 134 -1.26 19.36 -25.24
N GLU A 135 -0.82 19.39 -26.49
CA GLU A 135 -0.16 20.51 -27.13
C GLU A 135 -0.86 21.82 -26.71
N GLU A 136 -0.13 22.68 -25.99
CA GLU A 136 -0.50 24.10 -25.88
C GLU A 136 -0.23 24.74 -27.25
N GLU A 137 -1.31 25.11 -27.94
CA GLU A 137 -1.28 25.99 -29.12
C GLU A 137 -1.38 27.46 -28.70
#